data_AF-A0A3C0WWS2-F1
#
_entry.id   AF-A0A3C0WWS2-F1
#
_cell.length_a   1.000
_cell.length_b   1.000
_cell.length_c   1.000
_cell.angle_alpha   90.00
_cell.angle_beta   90.00
_cell.angle_gamma   90.00
#
_symmetry.space_group_name_H-M   'P 1'
#
loop_
_entity.id
_entity.type
_entity.pdbx_description
1 polymer ?
#
loop_
_entity_poly.entity_id
_entity_poly.type
_entity_poly.pdbx_seq_one_letter_code
_entity_poly.pdbx_strand_id
1 'polypeptide(L)'
;MRSKEIRSKRYRRRKYGSLLFALVVILLAFFVYFVSQIEPVKKKYIYPYPYQDIVTFYAQANGISPALAASVIMHESKFSEQVHSPRGAIGLMQLMPETAEWIAEQLGETDFSLQKLHEPELNIRYGTW
;
A
#
# COMPACT_ATOMS: atom_id res chain seq x y z
N MET A 1 -12.53 51.27 -38.09
CA MET A 1 -13.41 50.28 -37.42
C MET A 1 -13.02 48.83 -37.67
N ARG A 2 -12.65 48.43 -38.91
CA ARG A 2 -12.33 47.02 -39.30
C ARG A 2 -11.18 46.34 -38.53
N SER A 3 -10.20 47.08 -38.04
CA SER A 3 -9.05 46.52 -37.29
C SER A 3 -9.38 46.07 -35.87
N LYS A 4 -10.34 46.72 -35.20
CA LYS A 4 -10.77 46.36 -33.82
C LYS A 4 -11.54 45.03 -33.81
N GLU A 5 -12.39 44.78 -34.80
CA GLU A 5 -13.12 43.51 -34.94
C GLU A 5 -12.19 42.31 -35.20
N ILE A 6 -11.20 42.45 -36.09
CA ILE A 6 -10.22 41.39 -36.39
C ILE A 6 -9.39 41.05 -35.13
N ARG A 7 -9.00 42.07 -34.35
CA ARG A 7 -8.27 41.89 -33.09
C ARG A 7 -9.13 41.15 -32.05
N SER A 8 -10.42 41.47 -31.96
CA SER A 8 -11.37 40.79 -31.06
C SER A 8 -11.66 39.33 -31.44
N LYS A 9 -11.77 39.01 -32.74
CA LYS A 9 -11.97 37.64 -33.24
C LYS A 9 -10.73 36.78 -33.00
N ARG A 10 -9.52 37.32 -33.21
CA ARG A 10 -8.26 36.63 -32.85
C ARG A 10 -8.11 36.42 -31.35
N TYR A 11 -8.51 37.40 -30.54
CA TYR A 11 -8.50 37.28 -29.07
C TYR A 11 -9.47 36.20 -28.58
N ARG A 12 -10.71 36.15 -29.08
CA ARG A 12 -11.67 35.07 -28.77
C ARG A 12 -11.16 33.70 -29.18
N ARG A 13 -10.67 33.51 -30.42
CA ARG A 13 -10.11 32.22 -30.88
C ARG A 13 -8.96 31.73 -30.01
N ARG A 14 -8.04 32.63 -29.60
CA ARG A 14 -6.95 32.28 -28.68
C ARG A 14 -7.45 31.91 -27.29
N LYS A 15 -8.45 32.64 -26.76
CA LYS A 15 -9.06 32.37 -25.44
C LYS A 15 -9.77 31.00 -25.42
N TYR A 16 -10.51 30.65 -26.47
CA TYR A 16 -11.16 29.32 -26.55
C TYR A 16 -10.13 28.19 -26.71
N GLY A 17 -9.04 28.41 -27.45
CA GLY A 17 -7.94 27.44 -27.55
C GLY A 17 -7.25 27.18 -26.21
N SER A 18 -6.96 28.23 -25.43
CA SER A 18 -6.39 28.08 -24.09
C SER A 18 -7.36 27.44 -23.10
N LEU A 19 -8.67 27.73 -23.21
CA LEU A 19 -9.70 27.10 -22.36
C LEU A 19 -9.87 25.61 -22.68
N LEU A 20 -9.86 25.23 -23.96
CA LEU A 20 -9.91 23.83 -24.38
C LEU A 20 -8.67 23.07 -23.91
N PHE A 21 -7.49 23.67 -24.06
CA PHE A 21 -6.24 23.09 -23.55
C PHE A 21 -6.28 22.89 -22.03
N ALA A 22 -6.72 23.90 -21.27
CA ALA A 22 -6.87 23.80 -19.83
C ALA A 22 -7.87 22.69 -19.44
N LEU A 23 -9.00 22.57 -20.14
CA LEU A 23 -9.98 21.50 -19.93
C LEU A 23 -9.36 20.12 -20.16
N VAL A 24 -8.59 19.94 -21.24
CA VAL A 24 -7.90 18.68 -21.53
C VAL A 24 -6.91 18.32 -20.44
N VAL A 25 -6.12 19.28 -19.95
CA VAL A 25 -5.17 19.05 -18.85
C VAL A 25 -5.91 18.65 -17.57
N ILE A 26 -7.02 19.31 -17.25
CA ILE A 26 -7.84 18.99 -16.08
C ILE A 26 -8.41 17.57 -16.20
N LEU A 27 -9.00 17.22 -17.35
CA LEU A 27 -9.54 15.88 -17.59
C LEU A 27 -8.45 14.80 -17.51
N LEU A 28 -7.25 15.09 -18.02
CA LEU A 28 -6.12 14.17 -17.95
C LEU A 28 -5.64 14.00 -16.49
N ALA A 29 -5.60 15.07 -15.70
CA ALA A 29 -5.28 14.99 -14.28
C ALA A 29 -6.30 14.15 -13.50
N PHE A 30 -7.61 14.34 -13.77
CA PHE A 30 -8.65 13.49 -13.20
C PHE A 30 -8.52 12.04 -13.65
N PHE A 31 -8.27 11.79 -14.93
CA PHE A 31 -8.06 10.43 -15.44
C PHE A 31 -6.90 9.74 -14.73
N VAL A 32 -5.76 10.40 -14.58
CA VAL A 32 -4.60 9.88 -13.82
C VAL A 32 -4.97 9.62 -12.36
N TYR A 33 -5.71 10.54 -11.72
CA TYR A 33 -6.17 10.36 -10.35
C TYR A 33 -7.09 9.13 -10.21
N PHE A 34 -8.01 8.90 -11.14
CA PHE A 34 -8.89 7.73 -11.11
C PHE A 34 -8.13 6.43 -11.35
N VAL A 35 -7.21 6.41 -12.33
CA VAL A 35 -6.37 5.23 -12.59
C VAL A 35 -5.48 4.91 -11.39
N SER A 36 -4.98 5.92 -10.68
CA SER A 36 -4.19 5.70 -9.47
C SER A 36 -5.01 5.18 -8.28
N GLN A 37 -6.35 5.16 -8.36
CA GLN A 37 -7.19 4.52 -7.34
C GLN A 37 -7.32 3.01 -7.52
N ILE A 38 -6.98 2.47 -8.69
CA ILE A 38 -7.11 1.06 -9.02
C ILE A 38 -6.09 0.23 -8.21
N GLU A 39 -6.56 -0.77 -7.47
CA GLU A 39 -5.75 -1.61 -6.57
C GLU A 39 -4.45 -2.17 -7.19
N PRO A 40 -4.47 -2.85 -8.35
CA PRO A 40 -3.23 -3.34 -8.96
C PRO A 40 -2.25 -2.22 -9.35
N VAL A 41 -2.75 -1.01 -9.66
CA VAL A 41 -1.90 0.15 -9.99
C VAL A 41 -1.26 0.71 -8.71
N LYS A 42 -2.04 0.87 -7.64
CA LYS A 42 -1.53 1.30 -6.32
C LYS A 42 -0.45 0.37 -5.80
N LYS A 43 -0.74 -0.94 -5.78
CA LYS A 43 0.18 -1.98 -5.31
C LYS A 43 1.50 -1.98 -6.07
N LYS A 44 1.46 -1.83 -7.40
CA LYS A 44 2.64 -1.95 -8.25
C LYS A 44 3.49 -0.67 -8.34
N TYR A 45 2.86 0.51 -8.34
CA TYR A 45 3.55 1.76 -8.67
C TYR A 45 3.63 2.77 -7.53
N ILE A 46 2.71 2.71 -6.56
CA ILE A 46 2.66 3.71 -5.47
C ILE A 46 3.30 3.16 -4.20
N TYR A 47 3.00 1.92 -3.81
CA TYR A 47 3.49 1.31 -2.58
C TYR A 47 4.09 -0.09 -2.78
N PRO A 48 5.12 -0.27 -3.63
CA PRO A 48 5.68 -1.60 -3.85
C PRO A 48 6.41 -2.12 -2.60
N TYR A 49 5.92 -3.23 -2.02
CA TYR A 49 6.60 -3.95 -0.93
C TYR A 49 6.33 -5.46 -0.99
N PRO A 50 7.20 -6.32 -0.41
CA PRO A 50 7.03 -7.77 -0.40
C PRO A 50 5.78 -8.26 0.33
N TYR A 51 5.26 -9.44 -0.05
CA TYR A 51 4.13 -10.11 0.62
C TYR A 51 2.83 -9.28 0.69
N GLN A 52 2.64 -8.32 -0.23
CA GLN A 52 1.46 -7.44 -0.27
C GLN A 52 0.12 -8.16 -0.14
N ASP A 53 -0.05 -9.29 -0.82
CA ASP A 53 -1.32 -10.01 -0.80
C ASP A 53 -1.58 -10.66 0.57
N ILE A 54 -0.54 -11.21 1.20
CA ILE A 54 -0.59 -11.78 2.55
C ILE A 54 -0.89 -10.68 3.57
N VAL A 55 -0.14 -9.56 3.52
CA VAL A 55 -0.34 -8.40 4.40
C VAL A 55 -1.75 -7.84 4.24
N THR A 56 -2.23 -7.68 3.00
CA THR A 56 -3.57 -7.16 2.72
C THR A 56 -4.64 -8.09 3.29
N PHE A 57 -4.50 -9.40 3.04
CA PHE A 57 -5.47 -10.40 3.46
C PHE A 57 -5.64 -10.44 4.98
N TYR A 58 -4.54 -10.65 5.72
CA TYR A 58 -4.62 -10.78 7.19
C TYR A 58 -4.89 -9.45 7.89
N ALA A 59 -4.33 -8.32 7.41
CA ALA A 59 -4.65 -7.02 7.98
C ALA A 59 -6.14 -6.70 7.82
N GLN A 60 -6.72 -6.93 6.64
CA GLN A 60 -8.16 -6.69 6.43
C GLN A 60 -9.03 -7.63 7.25
N ALA A 61 -8.66 -8.92 7.36
CA ALA A 61 -9.38 -9.89 8.17
C ALA A 61 -9.48 -9.46 9.65
N ASN A 62 -8.44 -8.81 10.17
CA ASN A 62 -8.36 -8.35 11.56
C ASN A 62 -8.69 -6.85 11.72
N GLY A 63 -9.22 -6.19 10.69
CA GLY A 63 -9.63 -4.78 10.75
C GLY A 63 -8.48 -3.77 10.85
N ILE A 64 -7.26 -4.19 10.54
CA ILE A 64 -6.04 -3.37 10.52
C ILE A 64 -5.83 -2.80 9.11
N SER A 65 -5.35 -1.56 9.02
CA SER A 65 -4.93 -1.00 7.73
C SER A 65 -3.74 -1.78 7.15
N PRO A 66 -3.77 -2.27 5.90
CA PRO A 66 -2.62 -2.92 5.26
C PRO A 66 -1.37 -2.04 5.25
N ALA A 67 -1.54 -0.72 5.12
CA ALA A 67 -0.43 0.23 5.16
C ALA A 67 0.21 0.29 6.56
N LEU A 68 -0.60 0.16 7.62
CA LEU A 68 -0.09 0.10 8.99
C LEU A 68 0.70 -1.19 9.21
N ALA A 69 0.14 -2.34 8.87
CA ALA A 69 0.83 -3.63 8.97
C ALA A 69 2.15 -3.62 8.19
N ALA A 70 2.15 -3.12 6.95
CA ALA A 70 3.36 -2.98 6.14
C ALA A 70 4.39 -2.02 6.78
N SER A 71 3.94 -0.92 7.40
CA SER A 71 4.85 0.01 8.09
C SER A 71 5.51 -0.62 9.32
N VAL A 72 4.79 -1.47 10.05
CA VAL A 72 5.34 -2.25 11.17
C VAL A 72 6.39 -3.22 10.65
N ILE A 73 6.08 -4.03 9.62
CA ILE A 73 7.06 -4.96 9.03
C ILE A 73 8.31 -4.22 8.54
N MET A 74 8.13 -3.06 7.90
CA MET A 74 9.25 -2.23 7.44
C MET A 74 10.15 -1.78 8.60
N HIS A 75 9.55 -1.36 9.72
CA HIS A 75 10.28 -0.92 10.90
C HIS A 75 11.00 -2.08 11.60
N GLU A 76 10.31 -3.20 11.78
CA GLU A 76 10.78 -4.33 12.57
C GLU A 76 11.85 -5.17 11.86
N SER A 77 11.68 -5.44 10.57
CA SER A 77 12.55 -6.37 9.83
C SER A 77 13.02 -5.87 8.48
N LYS A 78 12.47 -4.75 7.99
CA LYS A 78 12.63 -4.30 6.60
C LYS A 78 12.25 -5.40 5.59
N PHE A 79 11.20 -6.17 5.91
CA PHE A 79 10.73 -7.31 5.13
C PHE A 79 11.72 -8.49 5.03
N SER A 80 12.63 -8.64 5.99
CA SER A 80 13.52 -9.79 6.07
C SER A 80 12.95 -10.86 7.02
N GLU A 81 12.62 -12.02 6.48
CA GLU A 81 12.01 -13.14 7.21
C GLU A 81 13.00 -13.87 8.15
N GLN A 82 14.31 -13.66 8.00
CA GLN A 82 15.36 -14.32 8.78
C GLN A 82 15.90 -13.47 9.94
N VAL A 83 15.22 -12.37 10.30
CA VAL A 83 15.69 -11.46 11.36
C VAL A 83 15.41 -12.03 12.75
N HIS A 84 16.42 -11.98 13.60
CA HIS A 84 16.36 -12.28 15.03
C HIS A 84 16.82 -11.07 15.84
N SER A 85 16.03 -10.64 16.80
CA SER A 85 16.47 -9.59 17.74
C SER A 85 17.36 -10.20 18.84
N PRO A 86 18.23 -9.38 19.47
CA PRO A 86 18.99 -9.80 20.64
C PRO A 86 18.14 -10.25 21.83
N ARG A 87 16.84 -9.88 21.83
CA ARG A 87 15.88 -10.24 22.88
C ARG A 87 15.03 -11.46 22.51
N GLY A 88 15.24 -12.05 21.34
CA GLY A 88 14.57 -13.29 20.91
C GLY A 88 13.33 -13.09 20.04
N ALA A 89 13.09 -11.90 19.51
CA ALA A 89 12.00 -11.65 18.57
C ALA A 89 12.34 -12.18 17.16
N ILE A 90 11.37 -12.76 16.44
CA ILE A 90 11.62 -13.56 15.22
C ILE A 90 10.76 -13.06 14.03
N GLY A 91 11.41 -12.99 12.86
CA GLY A 91 10.75 -12.86 11.56
C GLY A 91 10.25 -11.45 11.23
N LEU A 92 9.28 -11.38 10.32
CA LEU A 92 8.85 -10.15 9.64
C LEU A 92 8.32 -9.07 10.59
N MET A 93 7.49 -9.46 11.55
CA MET A 93 6.84 -8.58 12.53
C MET A 93 7.49 -8.68 13.92
N GLN A 94 8.67 -9.32 14.01
CA GLN A 94 9.43 -9.48 15.25
C GLN A 94 8.56 -10.01 16.40
N LEU A 95 7.93 -11.16 16.18
CA LEU A 95 7.10 -11.82 17.18
C LEU A 95 7.97 -12.45 18.26
N MET A 96 7.57 -12.28 19.52
CA MET A 96 8.16 -13.01 20.64
C MET A 96 7.66 -14.46 20.65
N PRO A 97 8.52 -15.45 20.93
CA PRO A 97 8.15 -16.87 21.04
C PRO A 97 6.92 -17.11 21.92
N GLU A 98 6.93 -16.53 23.13
CA GLU A 98 5.84 -16.64 24.10
C GLU A 98 4.50 -16.09 23.57
N THR A 99 4.57 -14.97 22.83
CA THR A 99 3.38 -14.37 22.20
C THR A 99 2.86 -15.24 21.06
N ALA A 100 3.76 -15.80 20.25
CA ALA A 100 3.37 -16.68 19.16
C ALA A 100 2.75 -18.00 19.66
N GLU A 101 3.32 -18.59 20.71
CA GLU A 101 2.76 -19.78 21.37
C GLU A 101 1.35 -19.50 21.90
N TRP A 102 1.17 -18.37 22.59
CA TRP A 102 -0.13 -17.97 23.10
C TRP A 102 -1.16 -17.77 21.98
N ILE A 103 -0.79 -17.11 20.87
CA ILE A 103 -1.68 -16.95 19.70
C ILE A 103 -2.03 -18.31 19.09
N ALA A 104 -1.05 -19.20 18.94
CA ALA A 104 -1.28 -20.55 18.41
C ALA A 104 -2.30 -21.33 19.25
N GLU A 105 -2.21 -21.24 20.57
CA GLU A 105 -3.18 -21.83 21.50
C GLU A 105 -4.58 -21.24 21.31
N GLN A 106 -4.70 -19.91 21.19
CA GLN A 106 -6.01 -19.26 20.96
C GLN A 106 -6.65 -19.68 19.63
N LEU A 107 -5.82 -19.96 18.62
CA LEU A 107 -6.25 -20.42 17.30
C LEU A 107 -6.48 -21.94 17.22
N GLY A 108 -6.13 -22.69 18.28
CA GLY A 108 -6.25 -24.15 18.31
C GLY A 108 -5.24 -24.87 17.40
N GLU A 109 -4.09 -24.26 17.11
CA GLU A 109 -3.07 -24.84 16.24
C GLU A 109 -2.19 -25.84 17.00
N THR A 110 -2.26 -27.12 16.61
CA THR A 110 -1.55 -28.20 17.30
C THR A 110 -0.15 -28.48 16.75
N ASP A 111 0.20 -27.90 15.60
CA ASP A 111 1.45 -28.14 14.88
C ASP A 111 2.36 -26.89 14.86
N PHE A 112 2.17 -25.96 15.79
CA PHE A 112 3.00 -24.78 15.92
C PHE A 112 4.44 -25.16 16.32
N SER A 113 5.42 -24.46 15.75
CA SER A 113 6.81 -24.51 16.18
C SER A 113 7.48 -23.17 15.90
N LEU A 114 8.48 -22.80 16.71
CA LEU A 114 9.18 -21.51 16.57
C LEU A 114 9.84 -21.33 15.19
N GLN A 115 10.22 -22.42 14.53
CA GLN A 115 10.80 -22.36 13.17
C GLN A 115 9.81 -21.77 12.16
N LYS A 116 8.50 -22.01 12.34
CA LYS A 116 7.45 -21.46 11.47
C LYS A 116 7.33 -19.93 11.57
N LEU A 117 7.91 -19.30 12.58
CA LEU A 117 7.96 -17.82 12.65
C LEU A 117 8.84 -17.20 11.56
N HIS A 118 9.65 -18.00 10.86
CA HIS A 118 10.33 -17.59 9.64
C HIS A 118 9.45 -17.64 8.39
N GLU A 119 8.29 -18.30 8.46
CA GLU A 119 7.34 -18.36 7.35
C GLU A 119 6.58 -17.04 7.27
N PRO A 120 6.65 -16.29 6.15
CA PRO A 120 6.01 -14.98 6.02
C PRO A 120 4.52 -14.99 6.35
N GLU A 121 3.82 -16.03 5.90
CA GLU A 121 2.38 -16.14 6.08
C GLU A 121 1.98 -16.26 7.54
N LEU A 122 2.59 -17.19 8.28
CA LEU A 122 2.31 -17.38 9.70
C LEU A 122 2.73 -16.16 10.51
N ASN A 123 3.92 -15.60 10.24
CA ASN A 123 4.41 -14.43 10.98
C ASN A 123 3.50 -13.20 10.79
N ILE A 124 3.05 -12.93 9.56
CA ILE A 124 2.12 -11.82 9.29
C ILE A 124 0.73 -12.10 9.89
N ARG A 125 0.22 -13.33 9.77
CA ARG A 125 -1.06 -13.72 10.36
C ARG A 125 -1.07 -13.50 11.87
N TYR A 126 -0.02 -13.94 12.56
CA TYR A 126 0.09 -13.79 14.01
C TYR A 126 0.38 -12.33 14.40
N GLY A 127 1.22 -11.62 13.67
CA GLY A 127 1.53 -10.21 13.96
C GLY A 127 0.38 -9.23 13.69
N THR A 128 -0.69 -9.71 13.04
CA THR A 128 -1.92 -8.92 12.81
C THR A 128 -3.12 -9.46 13.59
N TRP A 129 -2.96 -10.47 14.43
CA TRP A 129 -4.01 -11.11 15.22
C TRP A 129 -4.57 -10.20 16.32
#